data_AF-A0A365TVI3-F1
#
_entry.id   AF-A0A365TVI3-F1
#
_cell.length_a   1.000
_cell.length_b   1.000
_cell.length_c   1.000
_cell.angle_alpha   90.00
_cell.angle_beta   90.00
_cell.angle_gamma   90.00
#
_symmetry.space_group_name_H-M   'P 1'
#
loop_
_entity.id
_entity.type
_entity.pdbx_description
1 polymer ?
#
loop_
_entity_poly.entity_id
_entity_poly.type
_entity_poly.pdbx_seq_one_letter_code
_entity_poly.pdbx_strand_id
1 'polypeptide(L)'
;MTVLTQPPTMGDVLKYEVNPNYTRETVTLLAGTAYPVGSVLARITASGKYTLATSGGTDGAQTAAAVLLFAVDATLSDAVGIVVVRGPAILSRAALAYDGSVDDAAKITTKIGQLTALGLIVRDTA
;
A
#
# COMPACT_ATOMS: atom_id res chain seq x y z
N MET A 1 3.08 -7.53 -34.13
CA MET A 1 1.81 -7.30 -33.41
C MET A 1 2.15 -6.49 -32.17
N THR A 2 1.63 -5.27 -32.04
CA THR A 2 1.85 -4.46 -30.83
C THR A 2 0.91 -4.95 -29.73
N VAL A 3 1.45 -5.33 -28.58
CA VAL A 3 0.66 -5.70 -27.41
C VAL A 3 0.27 -4.41 -26.67
N LEU A 4 -1.02 -4.25 -26.38
CA LEU A 4 -1.51 -3.20 -25.49
C LEU A 4 -1.52 -3.74 -24.06
N THR A 5 -0.77 -3.10 -23.16
CA THR A 5 -0.73 -3.44 -21.73
C THR A 5 -1.63 -2.50 -20.96
N GLN A 6 -2.65 -3.05 -20.29
CA GLN A 6 -3.49 -2.27 -19.39
C GLN A 6 -2.74 -2.05 -18.06
N PRO A 7 -2.64 -0.81 -17.55
CA PRO A 7 -2.05 -0.55 -16.24
C PRO A 7 -2.97 -1.07 -15.11
N PRO A 8 -2.41 -1.44 -13.95
CA PRO A 8 -3.18 -1.85 -12.79
C PRO A 8 -4.16 -0.76 -12.33
N THR A 9 -5.29 -1.19 -11.81
CA THR A 9 -6.39 -0.34 -11.34
C THR A 9 -6.75 -0.64 -9.90
N MET A 10 -7.55 0.23 -9.28
CA MET A 10 -8.04 0.05 -7.91
C MET A 10 -8.76 -1.30 -7.71
N GLY A 11 -9.49 -1.79 -8.72
CA GLY A 11 -10.24 -3.06 -8.65
C GLY A 11 -9.36 -4.31 -8.67
N ASP A 12 -8.10 -4.19 -9.11
CA ASP A 12 -7.12 -5.28 -9.02
C ASP A 12 -6.68 -5.49 -7.57
N VAL A 13 -6.64 -4.40 -6.78
CA VAL A 13 -6.23 -4.41 -5.37
C VAL A 13 -7.42 -4.61 -4.44
N LEU A 14 -8.39 -3.69 -4.47
CA LEU A 14 -9.46 -3.62 -3.49
C LEU A 14 -10.68 -4.42 -3.96
N LYS A 15 -11.01 -5.47 -3.22
CA LYS A 15 -12.09 -6.42 -3.56
C LYS A 15 -13.35 -6.17 -2.75
N TYR A 16 -13.18 -5.65 -1.55
CA TYR A 16 -14.27 -5.26 -0.68
C TYR A 16 -13.79 -4.21 0.31
N GLU A 17 -14.67 -3.28 0.66
CA GLU A 17 -14.56 -2.46 1.86
C GLU A 17 -15.95 -2.19 2.41
N VAL A 18 -16.03 -2.03 3.74
CA VAL A 18 -17.33 -1.76 4.39
C VAL A 18 -17.93 -0.42 3.99
N ASN A 19 -17.11 0.63 3.92
CA ASN A 19 -17.54 1.98 3.57
C ASN A 19 -16.33 2.86 3.23
N PRO A 20 -16.24 3.40 2.00
CA PRO A 20 -15.13 4.26 1.57
C PRO A 20 -14.87 5.46 2.48
N ASN A 21 -15.90 6.07 3.08
CA ASN A 21 -15.76 7.24 3.95
C ASN A 21 -15.15 6.90 5.31
N TYR A 22 -15.13 5.62 5.68
CA TYR A 22 -14.56 5.14 6.94
C TYR A 22 -13.18 4.49 6.73
N THR A 23 -13.05 3.65 5.71
CA THR A 23 -11.85 2.82 5.47
C THR A 23 -10.71 3.61 4.84
N ARG A 24 -11.03 4.65 4.05
CA ARG A 24 -10.05 5.40 3.27
C ARG A 24 -9.57 6.67 3.98
N GLU A 25 -8.36 7.08 3.67
CA GLU A 25 -7.78 8.34 4.13
C GLU A 25 -6.96 8.99 3.01
N THR A 26 -6.97 10.33 3.00
CA THR A 26 -6.11 11.13 2.13
C THR A 26 -4.81 11.40 2.88
N VAL A 27 -3.69 10.94 2.34
CA VAL A 27 -2.37 11.01 3.00
C VAL A 27 -1.34 11.68 2.12
N THR A 28 -0.28 12.20 2.74
CA THR A 28 0.88 12.73 2.04
C THR A 28 1.94 11.64 1.88
N LEU A 29 2.31 11.36 0.63
CA LEU A 29 3.38 10.46 0.25
C LEU A 29 4.71 11.22 0.21
N LEU A 30 5.76 10.59 0.71
CA LEU A 30 7.11 11.13 0.71
C LEU A 30 7.64 11.21 -0.73
N ALA A 31 8.27 12.34 -1.05
CA ALA A 31 8.97 12.53 -2.32
C ALA A 31 10.09 11.50 -2.57
N GLY A 32 10.41 11.24 -3.84
CA GLY A 32 11.57 10.46 -4.27
C GLY A 32 11.25 9.16 -5.01
N THR A 33 9.97 8.82 -5.19
CA THR A 33 9.58 7.64 -5.98
C THR A 33 8.18 7.77 -6.58
N ALA A 34 7.90 6.96 -7.60
CA ALA A 34 6.56 6.74 -8.11
C ALA A 34 5.95 5.54 -7.38
N TYR A 35 4.80 5.75 -6.73
CA TYR A 35 4.09 4.71 -6.00
C TYR A 35 3.07 4.04 -6.92
N PRO A 36 3.22 2.74 -7.24
CA PRO A 36 2.24 2.00 -8.01
C PRO A 36 0.95 1.78 -7.20
N VAL A 37 -0.15 1.50 -7.90
CA VAL A 37 -1.39 0.99 -7.30
C VAL A 37 -1.07 -0.25 -6.45
N GLY A 38 -1.66 -0.35 -5.26
CA GLY A 38 -1.44 -1.47 -4.35
C GLY A 38 -0.16 -1.38 -3.51
N SER A 39 0.55 -0.25 -3.56
CA SER A 39 1.71 0.01 -2.69
C SER A 39 1.36 -0.23 -1.23
N VAL A 40 2.13 -1.10 -0.56
CA VAL A 40 2.07 -1.32 0.88
C VAL A 40 2.90 -0.23 1.54
N LEU A 41 2.21 0.66 2.25
CA LEU A 41 2.79 1.88 2.80
C LEU A 41 2.92 1.79 4.32
N ALA A 42 3.90 2.52 4.84
CA ALA A 42 4.13 2.74 6.24
C ALA A 42 4.19 4.24 6.53
N ARG A 43 3.83 4.63 7.75
CA ARG A 43 3.86 6.03 8.19
C ARG A 43 5.19 6.31 8.90
N ILE A 44 5.94 7.27 8.40
CA ILE A 44 7.15 7.78 9.06
C ILE A 44 6.71 8.55 10.31
N THR A 45 7.27 8.18 11.46
CA THR A 45 6.87 8.71 12.77
C THR A 45 7.15 10.21 12.89
N ALA A 46 8.33 10.65 12.44
CA ALA A 46 8.77 12.03 12.58
C ALA A 46 8.01 13.01 11.68
N SER A 47 7.76 12.63 10.41
CA SER A 47 7.14 13.51 9.43
C SER A 47 5.63 13.30 9.29
N GLY A 48 5.13 12.14 9.70
CA GLY A 48 3.75 11.70 9.47
C GLY A 48 3.44 11.33 8.02
N LYS A 49 4.40 11.44 7.10
CA LYS A 49 4.27 11.08 5.69
C LYS A 49 4.31 9.57 5.50
N TYR A 50 3.81 9.11 4.35
CA TYR A 50 3.80 7.70 3.98
C TYR A 50 4.88 7.40 2.94
N THR A 51 5.54 6.27 3.10
CA THR A 51 6.52 5.71 2.16
C THR A 51 6.29 4.20 2.00
N LEU A 52 6.97 3.55 1.07
CA LEU A 52 6.92 2.08 0.95
C LEU A 52 7.39 1.42 2.25
N ALA A 53 6.65 0.40 2.68
CA ALA A 53 6.91 -0.24 3.97
C ALA A 53 8.16 -1.15 3.89
N THR A 54 9.28 -0.69 4.42
CA THR A 54 10.57 -1.41 4.41
C THR A 54 10.54 -2.65 5.30
N SER A 55 11.39 -3.65 5.06
CA SER A 55 11.44 -4.87 5.89
C SER A 55 11.95 -4.62 7.31
N GLY A 56 12.68 -3.52 7.53
CA GLY A 56 13.29 -3.15 8.80
C GLY A 56 13.57 -1.64 8.85
N GLY A 57 13.92 -1.15 10.03
CA GLY A 57 14.08 0.28 10.31
C GLY A 57 13.67 0.63 11.74
N THR A 58 13.78 1.91 12.09
CA THR A 58 13.42 2.44 13.41
C THR A 58 12.62 3.75 13.34
N ASP A 59 12.34 4.24 12.14
CA ASP A 59 11.66 5.52 11.88
C ASP A 59 10.13 5.38 11.71
N GLY A 60 9.61 4.15 11.70
CA GLY A 60 8.20 3.82 11.48
C GLY A 60 7.92 3.27 10.07
N ALA A 61 8.85 3.42 9.12
CA ALA A 61 8.70 2.89 7.76
C ALA A 61 8.65 1.34 7.73
N GLN A 62 9.13 0.68 8.77
CA GLN A 62 9.14 -0.77 8.87
C GLN A 62 7.79 -1.42 9.22
N THR A 63 6.75 -0.63 9.53
CA THR A 63 5.44 -1.13 9.93
C THR A 63 4.39 -0.74 8.89
N ALA A 64 3.87 -1.71 8.13
CA ALA A 64 2.80 -1.47 7.18
C ALA A 64 1.55 -0.92 7.89
N ALA A 65 1.05 0.19 7.36
CA ALA A 65 -0.04 0.97 7.93
C ALA A 65 -1.17 1.23 6.92
N ALA A 66 -0.92 1.08 5.62
CA ALA A 66 -1.90 1.42 4.60
C ALA A 66 -1.61 0.73 3.25
N VAL A 67 -2.62 0.72 2.36
CA VAL A 67 -2.45 0.30 0.96
C VAL A 67 -2.98 1.38 0.02
N LEU A 68 -2.18 1.74 -0.99
CA LEU A 68 -2.49 2.79 -1.97
C LEU A 68 -3.52 2.32 -3.02
N LEU A 69 -4.56 3.11 -3.27
CA LEU A 69 -5.63 2.76 -4.21
C LEU A 69 -5.39 3.23 -5.65
N PHE A 70 -4.64 4.31 -5.84
CA PHE A 70 -4.35 4.92 -7.15
C PHE A 70 -2.87 5.20 -7.26
N ALA A 71 -2.26 4.98 -8.43
CA ALA A 71 -0.86 5.30 -8.64
C ALA A 71 -0.63 6.80 -8.42
N VAL A 72 0.45 7.15 -7.74
CA VAL A 72 0.86 8.53 -7.49
C VAL A 72 2.33 8.67 -7.80
N ASP A 73 2.65 9.61 -8.69
CA ASP A 73 4.03 10.00 -8.95
C ASP A 73 4.45 11.08 -7.94
N ALA A 74 5.30 10.70 -6.98
CA ALA A 74 5.91 11.60 -6.01
C ALA A 74 7.42 11.74 -6.26
N THR A 75 7.90 11.52 -7.49
CA THR A 75 9.35 11.52 -7.78
C THR A 75 10.02 12.86 -7.47
N LEU A 76 9.33 13.97 -7.73
CA LEU A 76 9.90 15.33 -7.62
C LEU A 76 9.46 16.11 -6.37
N SER A 77 8.36 15.70 -5.74
CA SER A 77 7.81 16.37 -4.56
C SER A 77 6.88 15.44 -3.80
N ASP A 78 6.56 15.80 -2.56
CA ASP A 78 5.53 15.10 -1.82
C ASP A 78 4.21 15.19 -2.57
N ALA A 79 3.45 14.10 -2.59
CA ALA A 79 2.22 14.02 -3.35
C ALA A 79 1.09 13.46 -2.49
N VAL A 80 -0.14 13.84 -2.81
CA VAL A 80 -1.32 13.35 -2.08
C VAL A 80 -1.80 12.05 -2.71
N GLY A 81 -2.05 11.04 -1.87
CA GLY A 81 -2.60 9.75 -2.27
C GLY A 81 -3.83 9.37 -1.45
N ILE A 82 -4.69 8.52 -2.04
CA ILE A 82 -5.82 7.92 -1.34
C ILE A 82 -5.46 6.48 -1.01
N VAL A 83 -5.54 6.16 0.28
CA VAL A 83 -5.13 4.86 0.82
C VAL A 83 -6.28 4.23 1.59
N VAL A 84 -6.26 2.90 1.74
CA VAL A 84 -7.05 2.19 2.75
C VAL A 84 -6.18 2.01 3.98
N VAL A 85 -6.63 2.52 5.11
CA VAL A 85 -5.87 2.51 6.38
C VAL A 85 -6.51 1.64 7.45
N ARG A 86 -7.80 1.34 7.29
CA ARG A 86 -8.59 0.60 8.28
C ARG A 86 -9.69 -0.22 7.61
N GLY A 87 -9.96 -1.37 8.20
CA GLY A 87 -10.98 -2.30 7.73
C GLY A 87 -12.33 -2.16 8.45
N PRO A 88 -13.28 -3.05 8.12
CA PRO A 88 -13.08 -4.24 7.29
C PRO A 88 -12.88 -3.94 5.80
N ALA A 89 -11.78 -4.44 5.23
CA ALA A 89 -11.50 -4.42 3.79
C ALA A 89 -10.81 -5.72 3.35
N ILE A 90 -11.02 -6.14 2.09
CA ILE A 90 -10.37 -7.31 1.49
C ILE A 90 -9.54 -6.85 0.30
N LEU A 91 -8.27 -7.23 0.30
CA LEU A 91 -7.28 -6.90 -0.72
C LEU A 91 -6.77 -8.16 -1.43
N SER A 92 -6.47 -8.05 -2.72
CA SER A 92 -5.82 -9.12 -3.48
C SER A 92 -4.33 -9.14 -3.21
N ARG A 93 -3.80 -10.30 -2.81
CA ARG A 93 -2.37 -10.49 -2.58
C ARG A 93 -1.54 -10.24 -3.84
N ALA A 94 -2.06 -10.66 -5.00
CA ALA A 94 -1.36 -10.58 -6.27
C ALA A 94 -1.13 -9.14 -6.75
N ALA A 95 -1.93 -8.18 -6.24
CA ALA A 95 -1.86 -6.79 -6.63
C ALA A 95 -1.13 -5.90 -5.60
N LEU A 96 -0.57 -6.48 -4.53
CA LEU A 96 0.22 -5.71 -3.56
C LEU A 96 1.63 -5.45 -4.09
N ALA A 97 2.05 -4.20 -4.05
CA ALA A 97 3.39 -3.77 -4.40
C ALA A 97 4.18 -3.46 -3.12
N TYR A 98 5.34 -4.10 -2.96
CA TYR A 98 6.16 -3.99 -1.76
C TYR A 98 7.40 -3.12 -1.99
N ASP A 99 7.96 -2.62 -0.89
CA ASP A 99 9.31 -2.08 -0.90
C ASP A 99 10.32 -3.13 -1.38
N GLY A 100 11.40 -2.68 -2.04
CA GLY A 100 12.45 -3.58 -2.55
C GLY A 100 13.13 -4.41 -1.46
N SER A 101 13.12 -3.98 -0.20
CA SER A 101 13.67 -4.77 0.91
C SER A 101 12.77 -5.93 1.36
N VAL A 102 11.49 -5.94 0.97
CA VAL A 102 10.51 -7.00 1.24
C VAL A 102 10.50 -7.97 0.05
N ASP A 103 11.58 -8.75 -0.04
CA ASP A 103 11.93 -9.59 -1.20
C ASP A 103 11.77 -11.10 -0.95
N ASP A 104 11.36 -11.51 0.25
CA ASP A 104 11.14 -12.90 0.61
C ASP A 104 9.75 -13.15 1.23
N ALA A 105 9.35 -14.43 1.23
CA ALA A 105 8.04 -14.85 1.69
C ALA A 105 7.78 -14.55 3.19
N ALA A 106 8.81 -14.60 4.05
CA ALA A 106 8.66 -14.33 5.47
C ALA A 106 8.42 -12.84 5.73
N LYS A 107 9.13 -11.97 5.01
CA LYS A 107 8.90 -10.51 5.05
C LYS A 107 7.52 -10.16 4.49
N ILE A 108 7.11 -10.76 3.37
CA ILE A 108 5.76 -10.56 2.81
C ILE A 108 4.68 -10.98 3.82
N THR A 109 4.81 -12.16 4.43
CA THR A 109 3.87 -12.62 5.48
C THR A 109 3.83 -11.67 6.67
N THR A 110 4.97 -11.11 7.06
CA THR A 110 5.04 -10.10 8.13
C THR A 110 4.21 -8.86 7.78
N LYS A 111 4.36 -8.34 6.55
CA LYS A 111 3.57 -7.19 6.07
C LYS A 111 2.08 -7.50 6.01
N ILE A 112 1.71 -8.69 5.54
CA ILE A 112 0.30 -9.14 5.52
C ILE A 112 -0.27 -9.21 6.94
N GLY A 113 0.50 -9.70 7.91
CA GLY A 113 0.09 -9.73 9.33
C GLY A 113 -0.15 -8.32 9.89
N GLN A 114 0.73 -7.36 9.57
CA GLN A 114 0.56 -5.96 9.96
C GLN A 114 -0.70 -5.33 9.36
N LEU A 115 -0.96 -5.55 8.07
CA LEU A 115 -2.19 -5.10 7.40
C LEU A 115 -3.45 -5.75 8.00
N THR A 116 -3.38 -7.05 8.30
CA THR A 116 -4.50 -7.80 8.91
C THR A 116 -4.87 -7.24 10.28
N ALA A 117 -3.89 -6.80 11.08
CA ALA A 117 -4.13 -6.17 12.37
C ALA A 117 -4.93 -4.86 12.27
N LEU A 118 -4.94 -4.21 11.10
CA LEU A 118 -5.72 -3.01 10.80
C LEU A 118 -7.10 -3.33 10.19
N GLY A 119 -7.44 -4.61 10.05
CA GLY A 119 -8.66 -5.08 9.37
C GLY A 119 -8.55 -5.12 7.84
N LEU A 120 -7.34 -4.97 7.29
CA LEU A 120 -7.06 -5.07 5.85
C LEU A 120 -6.69 -6.52 5.52
N ILE A 121 -7.69 -7.33 5.19
CA ILE A 121 -7.54 -8.77 5.00
C ILE A 121 -7.02 -9.06 3.60
N VAL A 122 -5.83 -9.65 3.50
CA VAL A 122 -5.24 -10.04 2.21
C VAL A 122 -5.64 -11.47 1.85
N ARG A 123 -6.04 -11.70 0.60
CA ARG A 123 -6.39 -13.04 0.09
C ARG A 123 -5.69 -13.38 -1.22
N ASP A 124 -5.38 -14.65 -1.41
CA ASP A 124 -4.75 -15.17 -2.64
C ASP A 124 -5.74 -15.22 -3.82
N THR A 125 -6.98 -15.65 -3.59
CA THR A 125 -8.08 -15.66 -4.57
C THR A 125 -9.02 -14.50 -4.28
N ALA A 126 -8.77 -13.36 -4.93
CA ALA A 126 -9.62 -12.17 -4.81
C ALA A 126 -9.50 -11.31 -6.06
#